data_AF-A0A9P5YKC3-F1
#
_entry.id   AF-A0A9P5YKC3-F1
#
_cell.length_a   1.000
_cell.length_b   1.000
_cell.length_c   1.000
_cell.angle_alpha   90.00
_cell.angle_beta   90.00
_cell.angle_gamma   90.00
#
_symmetry.space_group_name_H-M   'P 1'
#
loop_
_entity.id
_entity.type
_entity.pdbx_description
1 polymer ?
#
loop_
_entity_poly.entity_id
_entity_poly.type
_entity_poly.pdbx_seq_one_letter_code
_entity_poly.pdbx_strand_id
1 'polypeptide(L)'
;KLLRWARLHLPNLQPVRTAWKERPKPMDKVRMSRIVKFHRPDAGKHPFFAEVQYFFQAEVQEKTEALALVSTFSPPDPELAKKSSGALLVCQYRGVAALEVILAKSIRTSIAMVPYKDPRNGKFYVSEKMGLDIAFMRAEREERENT
;
A
#
# COMPACT_ATOMS: atom_id res chain seq x y z
N LYS A 1 -5.07 22.59 10.05
CA LYS A 1 -5.39 21.97 8.73
C LYS A 1 -4.33 20.90 8.45
N LEU A 2 -4.70 19.64 8.22
CA LEU A 2 -3.74 18.58 7.93
C LEU A 2 -3.36 18.60 6.44
N LEU A 3 -2.06 18.75 6.15
CA LEU A 3 -1.53 18.58 4.80
C LEU A 3 -1.48 17.09 4.46
N ARG A 4 -2.01 16.73 3.29
CA ARG A 4 -2.09 15.35 2.80
C ARG A 4 -1.30 15.24 1.51
N TRP A 5 -0.46 14.22 1.42
CA TRP A 5 0.32 13.92 0.23
C TRP A 5 -0.22 12.68 -0.47
N ALA A 6 -0.26 12.75 -1.79
CA ALA A 6 -0.85 11.73 -2.64
C ALA A 6 0.12 10.63 -3.09
N ARG A 7 1.43 10.87 -2.95
CA ARG A 7 2.50 9.99 -3.42
C ARG A 7 3.70 10.00 -2.48
N LEU A 8 4.39 8.88 -2.43
CA LEU A 8 5.68 8.70 -1.78
C LEU A 8 6.57 7.87 -2.70
N HIS A 9 7.86 8.22 -2.81
CA HIS A 9 8.85 7.32 -3.40
C HIS A 9 9.54 6.56 -2.29
N LEU A 10 9.54 5.24 -2.39
CA LEU A 10 10.28 4.39 -1.47
C LEU A 10 11.79 4.47 -1.75
N PRO A 11 12.66 4.04 -0.82
CA PRO A 11 14.11 4.04 -1.04
C PRO A 11 14.55 3.23 -2.27
N ASN A 12 13.78 2.21 -2.65
CA ASN A 12 13.97 1.43 -3.87
C ASN A 12 13.35 2.09 -5.12
N LEU A 13 13.07 3.40 -5.06
CA LEU A 13 12.48 4.24 -6.10
C LEU A 13 11.06 3.85 -6.55
N GLN A 14 10.44 2.87 -5.91
CA GLN A 14 9.07 2.48 -6.24
C GLN A 14 8.09 3.59 -5.86
N PRO A 15 7.24 4.07 -6.79
CA PRO A 15 6.18 5.00 -6.45
C PRO A 15 5.07 4.28 -5.70
N VAL A 16 4.69 4.82 -4.55
CA VAL A 16 3.49 4.45 -3.81
C VAL A 16 2.51 5.61 -3.91
N ARG A 17 1.31 5.33 -4.40
CA ARG A 17 0.22 6.30 -4.50
C ARG A 17 -0.80 6.04 -3.39
N THR A 18 -1.88 6.80 -3.39
CA THR A 18 -2.88 6.81 -2.33
C THR A 18 -4.26 6.53 -2.89
N ALA A 19 -5.10 5.87 -2.10
CA ALA A 19 -6.50 5.67 -2.41
C ALA A 19 -7.22 7.00 -2.67
N TRP A 20 -6.86 8.07 -1.95
CA TRP A 20 -7.41 9.40 -2.14
C TRP A 20 -7.33 9.91 -3.58
N LYS A 21 -6.22 9.64 -4.30
CA LYS A 21 -6.04 10.09 -5.68
C LYS A 21 -6.26 9.01 -6.74
N GLU A 22 -6.20 7.73 -6.38
CA GLU A 22 -6.46 6.65 -7.33
C GLU A 22 -7.93 6.22 -7.41
N ARG A 23 -8.68 6.20 -6.30
CA ARG A 23 -10.09 5.77 -6.31
C ARG A 23 -11.02 6.61 -7.20
N PRO A 24 -10.83 7.94 -7.34
CA PRO A 24 -11.67 8.73 -8.25
C PRO A 24 -11.45 8.41 -9.73
N LYS A 25 -10.38 7.68 -10.08
CA LYS A 25 -10.05 7.35 -11.47
C LYS A 25 -10.72 6.03 -11.88
N PRO A 26 -11.14 5.87 -13.14
CA PRO A 26 -11.62 4.60 -13.66
C PRO A 26 -10.59 3.47 -13.51
N MET A 27 -11.04 2.26 -13.17
CA MET A 27 -10.14 1.13 -12.88
C MET A 27 -9.24 0.73 -14.07
N ASP A 28 -9.71 0.89 -15.30
CA ASP A 28 -8.98 0.66 -16.55
C ASP A 28 -7.90 1.73 -16.83
N LYS A 29 -8.02 2.89 -16.18
CA LYS A 29 -7.08 4.03 -16.31
C LYS A 29 -6.09 4.12 -15.14
N VAL A 30 -6.15 3.19 -14.18
CA VAL A 30 -5.35 3.21 -12.96
C VAL A 30 -4.32 2.10 -12.96
N ARG A 31 -3.04 2.48 -13.08
CA ARG A 31 -1.94 1.62 -12.68
C ARG A 31 -1.82 1.64 -11.15
N MET A 32 -2.62 0.81 -10.50
CA MET A 32 -2.78 0.81 -9.04
C MET A 32 -1.44 0.65 -8.33
N SER A 33 -1.11 1.58 -7.43
CA SER A 33 0.14 1.59 -6.66
C SER A 33 -0.08 2.01 -5.20
N ARG A 34 -1.32 1.92 -4.73
CA ARG A 34 -1.74 2.22 -3.35
C ARG A 34 -1.68 1.05 -2.37
N ILE A 35 -1.38 -0.16 -2.83
CA ILE A 35 -1.26 -1.32 -1.94
C ILE A 35 0.21 -1.57 -1.63
N VAL A 36 0.51 -1.78 -0.35
CA VAL A 36 1.88 -1.86 0.18
C VAL A 36 2.07 -3.06 1.09
N LYS A 37 3.31 -3.55 1.10
CA LYS A 37 3.85 -4.45 2.12
C LYS A 37 4.69 -3.64 3.11
N PHE A 38 4.46 -3.82 4.40
CA PHE A 38 5.22 -3.14 5.46
C PHE A 38 5.53 -4.11 6.60
N HIS A 39 6.48 -3.73 7.46
CA HIS A 39 6.82 -4.49 8.67
C HIS A 39 6.61 -3.62 9.90
N ARG A 40 6.05 -4.21 10.96
CA ARG A 40 5.98 -3.55 12.26
C ARG A 40 7.19 -3.93 13.10
N PRO A 41 7.73 -3.00 13.92
CA PRO A 41 8.87 -3.30 14.78
C PRO A 41 8.62 -4.43 15.79
N ASP A 42 7.38 -4.56 16.27
CA ASP A 42 6.92 -5.50 17.30
C ASP A 42 6.51 -6.88 16.76
N ALA A 43 6.39 -7.03 15.44
CA ALA A 43 5.83 -8.23 14.80
C ALA A 43 6.88 -9.15 14.15
N GLY A 44 8.15 -8.96 14.49
CA GLY A 44 9.26 -9.73 13.94
C GLY A 44 9.37 -9.60 12.41
N LYS A 45 9.56 -10.72 11.71
CA LYS A 45 9.72 -10.76 10.24
C LYS A 45 8.40 -10.95 9.48
N HIS A 46 7.26 -10.92 10.15
CA HIS A 46 5.97 -11.14 9.50
C HIS A 46 5.54 -9.88 8.71
N PRO A 47 5.26 -10.00 7.40
CA PRO A 47 4.81 -8.87 6.61
C PRO A 47 3.33 -8.57 6.88
N PHE A 48 2.99 -7.29 6.82
CA PHE A 48 1.62 -6.78 6.80
C PHE A 48 1.32 -6.17 5.44
N PHE A 49 0.04 -6.17 5.09
CA PHE A 49 -0.44 -5.62 3.83
C PHE A 49 -1.52 -4.59 4.08
N ALA A 50 -1.45 -3.46 3.38
CA ALA A 50 -2.43 -2.40 3.56
C ALA A 50 -2.66 -1.59 2.28
N GLU A 51 -3.83 -0.97 2.19
CA GLU A 51 -4.11 0.09 1.23
C GLU A 51 -3.83 1.46 1.85
N VAL A 52 -2.91 2.22 1.26
CA VAL A 52 -2.59 3.57 1.69
C VAL A 52 -3.74 4.51 1.37
N GLN A 53 -4.30 5.16 2.40
CA GLN A 53 -5.37 6.14 2.24
C GLN A 53 -4.82 7.51 1.86
N TYR A 54 -3.83 8.00 2.61
CA TYR A 54 -3.03 9.19 2.32
C TYR A 54 -1.77 9.24 3.19
N PHE A 55 -0.77 10.01 2.75
CA PHE A 55 0.41 10.34 3.56
C PHE A 55 0.22 11.67 4.28
N PHE A 56 0.86 11.83 5.43
CA PHE A 56 0.89 13.08 6.18
C PHE A 56 2.17 13.20 7.02
N GLN A 57 2.44 14.39 7.55
CA GLN A 57 3.49 14.63 8.53
C GLN A 57 2.83 15.05 9.85
N ALA A 58 3.38 14.56 10.95
CA ALA A 58 3.00 14.98 12.29
C ALA A 58 4.21 14.92 13.23
N GLU A 59 4.13 15.65 14.33
CA GLU A 59 5.11 15.53 15.40
C GLU A 59 4.83 14.28 16.23
N VAL A 60 5.84 13.42 16.33
CA VAL A 60 5.83 12.20 17.15
C VAL A 60 7.10 12.23 17.98
N GLN A 61 6.97 12.30 19.31
CA GLN A 61 8.12 12.38 20.24
C GLN A 61 9.08 13.52 19.86
N GLU A 62 8.54 14.73 19.68
CA GLU A 62 9.30 15.95 19.34
C GLU A 62 10.04 15.91 17.99
N LYS A 63 9.76 14.91 17.14
CA LYS A 63 10.31 14.80 15.79
C LYS A 63 9.20 14.83 14.77
N THR A 64 9.38 15.63 13.72
CA THR A 64 8.49 15.59 12.55
C THR A 64 8.72 14.27 11.81
N GLU A 65 7.72 13.39 11.83
CA GLU A 65 7.77 12.08 11.17
C GLU A 65 6.82 12.05 9.96
N ALA A 66 7.25 11.34 8.92
CA ALA A 66 6.39 11.02 7.79
C ALA A 66 5.55 9.78 8.11
N LEU A 67 4.24 9.92 8.00
CA LEU A 67 3.24 8.94 8.38
C LEU A 67 2.33 8.59 7.20
N ALA A 68 1.72 7.41 7.27
CA ALA A 68 0.70 6.97 6.34
C ALA A 68 -0.54 6.53 7.13
N LEU A 69 -1.70 7.05 6.77
CA LEU A 69 -2.96 6.40 7.16
C LEU A 69 -3.19 5.26 6.19
N VAL A 70 -3.37 4.05 6.71
CA VAL A 70 -3.54 2.84 5.91
C VAL A 70 -4.75 2.04 6.37
N SER A 71 -5.37 1.28 5.46
CA SER A 71 -6.38 0.27 5.79
C SER A 71 -5.74 -1.11 5.67
N THR A 72 -5.57 -1.77 6.81
CA THR A 72 -4.78 -3.01 6.90
C THR A 72 -5.64 -4.23 6.62
N PHE A 73 -5.18 -5.08 5.69
CA PHE A 73 -5.81 -6.36 5.40
C PHE A 73 -5.74 -7.29 6.62
N SER A 74 -6.59 -8.31 6.68
CA SER A 74 -6.43 -9.36 7.69
C SER A 74 -5.09 -10.08 7.54
N PRO A 75 -4.63 -10.82 8.57
CA PRO A 75 -3.63 -11.86 8.37
C PRO A 75 -4.06 -12.84 7.26
N PRO A 76 -3.09 -13.47 6.55
CA PRO A 76 -3.39 -14.51 5.59
C PRO A 76 -4.15 -15.67 6.21
N ASP A 77 -5.07 -16.26 5.44
CA ASP A 77 -5.76 -17.49 5.81
C ASP A 77 -4.73 -18.62 6.06
N PRO A 78 -4.64 -19.14 7.30
CA PRO A 78 -3.59 -20.10 7.66
C PRO A 78 -3.78 -21.46 6.97
N GLU A 79 -4.99 -21.85 6.64
CA GLU A 79 -5.27 -23.14 5.99
C GLU A 79 -4.84 -23.10 4.52
N LEU A 80 -5.17 -22.00 3.81
CA LEU A 80 -4.74 -21.80 2.43
C LEU A 80 -3.23 -21.63 2.31
N ALA A 81 -2.62 -20.88 3.25
CA ALA A 81 -1.17 -20.76 3.32
C ALA A 81 -0.51 -22.13 3.57
N LYS A 82 -1.02 -22.93 4.50
CA LYS A 82 -0.48 -24.27 4.79
C LYS A 82 -0.63 -25.22 3.60
N LYS A 83 -1.82 -25.29 2.97
CA LYS A 83 -2.09 -26.15 1.81
C LYS A 83 -1.23 -25.82 0.59
N SER A 84 -0.82 -24.55 0.46
CA SER A 84 0.03 -24.08 -0.63
C SER A 84 1.51 -23.98 -0.27
N SER A 85 1.92 -24.47 0.90
CA SER A 85 3.30 -24.32 1.40
C SER A 85 3.80 -22.86 1.40
N GLY A 86 2.89 -21.92 1.69
CA GLY A 86 3.18 -20.48 1.77
C GLY A 86 3.13 -19.74 0.42
N ALA A 87 2.87 -20.42 -0.70
CA ALA A 87 2.80 -19.78 -2.01
C ALA A 87 1.55 -18.91 -2.20
N LEU A 88 0.45 -19.21 -1.49
CA LEU A 88 -0.81 -18.48 -1.58
C LEU A 88 -1.15 -17.81 -0.25
N LEU A 89 -1.06 -16.49 -0.22
CA LEU A 89 -1.47 -15.66 0.92
C LEU A 89 -2.78 -14.95 0.58
N VAL A 90 -3.89 -15.44 1.12
CA VAL A 90 -5.23 -14.83 0.92
C VAL A 90 -5.60 -14.01 2.15
N CYS A 91 -5.90 -12.73 1.96
CA CYS A 91 -6.26 -11.79 3.00
C CYS A 91 -7.64 -11.16 2.73
N GLN A 92 -8.31 -10.73 3.79
CA GLN A 92 -9.57 -9.99 3.73
C GLN A 92 -9.32 -8.49 3.74
N TYR A 93 -9.92 -7.73 2.83
CA TYR A 93 -9.97 -6.28 2.91
C TYR A 93 -10.99 -5.84 3.97
N ARG A 94 -10.57 -4.94 4.87
CA ARG A 94 -11.37 -4.52 6.04
C ARG A 94 -11.79 -3.05 6.02
N GLY A 95 -11.34 -2.28 5.01
CA GLY A 95 -11.75 -0.89 4.81
C GLY A 95 -11.53 -0.02 6.06
N VAL A 96 -12.54 0.78 6.39
CA VAL A 96 -12.48 1.76 7.48
C VAL A 96 -12.32 1.13 8.87
N ALA A 97 -12.77 -0.11 9.06
CA ALA A 97 -12.70 -0.82 10.34
C ALA A 97 -11.28 -1.24 10.73
N ALA A 98 -10.32 -1.17 9.81
CA ALA A 98 -8.92 -1.50 10.04
C ALA A 98 -7.98 -0.35 9.66
N LEU A 99 -8.41 0.89 9.90
CA LEU A 99 -7.55 2.05 9.73
C LEU A 99 -6.51 2.11 10.83
N GLU A 100 -5.27 2.32 10.45
CA GLU A 100 -4.17 2.58 11.38
C GLU A 100 -3.18 3.57 10.79
N VAL A 101 -2.44 4.24 11.67
CA VAL A 101 -1.33 5.12 11.28
C VAL A 101 -0.03 4.33 11.40
N ILE A 102 0.74 4.31 10.33
CA ILE A 102 2.08 3.69 10.31
C ILE A 102 3.13 4.74 9.96
N LEU A 103 4.37 4.49 10.39
CA LEU A 103 5.53 5.21 9.88
C LEU A 103 5.69 4.94 8.39
N ALA A 104 5.78 5.98 7.56
CA ALA A 104 5.92 5.81 6.11
C ALA A 104 7.19 5.01 5.76
N LYS A 105 8.27 5.17 6.54
CA LYS A 105 9.53 4.42 6.43
C LYS A 105 9.40 2.91 6.70
N SER A 106 8.28 2.44 7.28
CA SER A 106 8.03 1.01 7.49
C SER A 106 7.61 0.28 6.21
N ILE A 107 7.14 1.03 5.20
CA ILE A 107 6.74 0.50 3.91
C ILE A 107 7.97 -0.01 3.16
N ARG A 108 7.90 -1.26 2.68
CA ARG A 108 9.03 -1.93 2.00
C ARG A 108 8.88 -1.96 0.49
N THR A 109 7.67 -2.17 -0.01
CA THR A 109 7.41 -2.31 -1.46
C THR A 109 5.93 -2.08 -1.76
N SER A 110 5.63 -1.67 -3.00
CA SER A 110 4.27 -1.74 -3.53
C SER A 110 3.99 -3.15 -4.05
N ILE A 111 2.82 -3.67 -3.69
CA ILE A 111 2.33 -4.98 -4.14
C ILE A 111 1.01 -4.83 -4.88
N ALA A 112 0.53 -5.92 -5.47
CA ALA A 112 -0.84 -6.06 -5.94
C ALA A 112 -1.63 -6.96 -4.98
N MET A 113 -2.91 -6.64 -4.83
CA MET A 113 -3.91 -7.51 -4.20
C MET A 113 -4.92 -7.88 -5.28
N VAL A 114 -4.90 -9.13 -5.70
CA VAL A 114 -5.73 -9.63 -6.80
C VAL A 114 -6.94 -10.35 -6.22
N PRO A 115 -8.17 -10.09 -6.70
CA PRO A 115 -9.36 -10.78 -6.19
C PRO A 115 -9.17 -12.30 -6.16
N TYR A 116 -9.46 -12.90 -4.99
CA TYR A 116 -9.42 -14.35 -4.82
C TYR A 116 -10.81 -14.92 -5.02
N LYS A 117 -11.02 -15.62 -6.14
CA LYS A 117 -12.33 -16.13 -6.58
C LYS A 117 -13.31 -14.99 -6.88
N ASP A 118 -14.32 -14.78 -6.04
CA ASP A 118 -15.33 -13.75 -6.23
C ASP A 118 -14.87 -12.41 -5.63
N PRO A 119 -14.74 -11.32 -6.44
CA PRO A 119 -14.35 -10.00 -5.95
C PRO A 119 -15.26 -9.43 -4.85
N ARG A 120 -16.54 -9.82 -4.82
CA ARG A 120 -17.53 -9.31 -3.86
C ARG A 120 -17.28 -9.81 -2.44
N ASN A 121 -16.53 -10.89 -2.29
CA ASN A 121 -16.20 -11.45 -0.97
C ASN A 121 -15.12 -10.65 -0.24
N GLY A 122 -14.48 -9.68 -0.92
CA GLY A 122 -13.42 -8.86 -0.34
C GLY A 122 -12.16 -9.65 0.03
N LYS A 123 -12.00 -10.88 -0.50
CA LYS A 123 -10.80 -11.71 -0.35
C LYS A 123 -9.87 -11.46 -1.52
N PHE A 124 -8.60 -11.28 -1.23
CA PHE A 124 -7.57 -11.00 -2.21
C PHE A 124 -6.33 -11.84 -1.91
N TYR A 125 -5.59 -12.24 -2.94
CA TYR A 125 -4.28 -12.82 -2.74
C TYR A 125 -3.16 -11.83 -3.07
N VAL A 126 -2.06 -11.98 -2.34
CA VAL A 126 -0.87 -11.13 -2.48
C VAL A 126 -0.11 -11.49 -3.76
N SER A 127 0.28 -10.49 -4.53
CA SER A 127 1.17 -10.65 -5.68
C SER A 127 2.23 -9.55 -5.69
N GLU A 128 3.51 -9.95 -5.72
CA GLU A 128 4.62 -9.00 -5.82
C GLU A 128 4.64 -8.35 -7.21
N LYS A 129 4.90 -7.04 -7.25
CA LYS A 129 5.04 -6.31 -8.52
C LYS A 129 6.49 -6.38 -8.99
N MET A 130 6.78 -7.26 -9.93
CA MET A 130 8.09 -7.32 -10.58
C MET A 130 8.21 -6.22 -11.66
N GLY A 131 9.38 -5.62 -11.82
CA GLY A 131 9.69 -4.68 -12.91
C GLY A 131 9.32 -3.21 -12.68
N LEU A 132 9.03 -2.79 -11.44
CA LEU A 132 8.77 -1.37 -11.12
C LEU A 132 10.07 -0.54 -11.03
N ASP A 133 11.18 -1.21 -10.72
CA ASP A 133 12.56 -0.72 -10.72
C ASP A 133 13.06 -0.36 -12.13
N ILE A 134 12.67 -1.13 -13.15
CA ILE A 134 13.05 -0.88 -14.56
C ILE A 134 12.29 0.31 -15.15
N ALA A 135 11.09 0.62 -14.64
CA ALA A 135 10.22 1.67 -15.19
C ALA A 135 10.69 3.11 -14.84
N PHE A 136 11.69 3.29 -13.98
CA PHE A 136 12.12 4.62 -13.53
C PHE A 136 13.12 5.33 -14.47
N MET A 137 13.42 4.75 -15.64
CA MET A 137 14.09 5.45 -16.74
C MET A 137 13.10 6.25 -17.61
N ARG A 138 12.28 7.10 -16.99
CA ARG A 138 11.54 8.13 -17.72
C ARG A 138 11.43 9.39 -16.86
N ALA A 139 12.16 10.42 -17.25
CA ALA A 139 12.00 11.75 -16.68
C ALA A 139 10.62 12.30 -17.10
N GLU A 140 9.71 12.47 -16.16
CA GLU A 140 8.47 13.21 -16.40
C GLU A 140 8.51 14.52 -15.61
N ARG A 141 8.73 15.63 -16.34
CA ARG A 141 8.32 16.96 -15.90
C ARG A 141 6.79 16.94 -15.87
N GLU A 142 6.18 16.92 -14.69
CA GLU A 142 4.76 17.26 -14.55
C GLU A 142 4.64 18.79 -14.62
N GLU A 143 3.99 19.30 -15.67
CA GLU A 143 3.64 20.71 -15.82
C GLU A 143 2.78 21.18 -14.63
N ARG A 144 3.09 22.38 -14.16
CA ARG A 144 2.31 23.10 -13.16
C ARG A 144 1.02 23.57 -13.82
N GLU A 145 -0.12 22.94 -13.52
CA GLU A 145 -1.40 23.60 -13.73
C GLU A 145 -1.61 24.65 -12.63
N ASN A 146 -1.28 25.90 -12.97
CA ASN A 146 -1.92 27.08 -12.40
C ASN A 146 -3.36 27.11 -12.90
N THR A 147 -4.35 27.16 -12.00
CA THR A 147 -5.29 28.28 -11.79
C THR A 147 -6.20 27.92 -10.62
#